data_AF-A0A8S1RBI7-F1
#
_entry.id   AF-A0A8S1RBI7-F1
#
_cell.length_a   1.000
_cell.length_b   1.000
_cell.length_c   1.000
_cell.angle_alpha   90.00
_cell.angle_beta   90.00
_cell.angle_gamma   90.00
#
_symmetry.space_group_name_H-M   'P 1'
#
loop_
_entity.id
_entity.type
_entity.pdbx_description
1 polymer ?
#
loop_
_entity_poly.entity_id
_entity_poly.type
_entity_poly.pdbx_seq_one_letter_code
_entity_poly.pdbx_strand_id
1 'polypeptide(L)'
;MYISLSSQNKTWWTHTSLVPTETHDKVSYLINGVNSFQNKTSLISTYLSLEAVNRIPVAKKLAIYFKAGIVGAIFLGSRIAAASIYERNIKSEVSKLLDGAPIWENKFDVPELDKKFFFIDDDNNFEPSLWHHGINSIEKPKLFYKHE
;
A
#
# COMPACT_ATOMS: atom_id res chain seq x y z
N MET A 1 7.24 5.63 0.22
CA MET A 1 6.00 5.18 -0.44
C MET A 1 4.85 6.13 -0.15
N TYR A 2 4.09 6.55 -1.16
CA TYR A 2 2.89 7.38 -0.96
C TYR A 2 1.72 6.55 -0.43
N ILE A 3 0.98 7.09 0.52
CA ILE A 3 -0.19 6.46 1.13
C ILE A 3 -1.38 7.43 1.07
N SER A 4 -2.53 6.91 0.62
CA SER A 4 -3.82 7.61 0.73
C SER A 4 -4.52 7.26 2.03
N LEU A 5 -4.88 8.26 2.82
CA LEU A 5 -5.60 8.12 4.08
C LEU A 5 -7.00 8.71 3.94
N SER A 6 -8.00 8.06 4.53
CA SER A 6 -9.37 8.60 4.58
C SER A 6 -9.63 9.13 5.99
N SER A 7 -9.96 10.41 6.13
CA SER A 7 -10.36 11.02 7.41
C SER A 7 -11.28 12.21 7.13
N GLN A 8 -12.30 12.39 7.98
CA GLN A 8 -13.27 13.50 7.87
C GLN A 8 -13.91 13.62 6.48
N ASN A 9 -14.32 12.49 5.87
CA ASN A 9 -14.88 12.40 4.52
C ASN A 9 -13.98 12.96 3.39
N LYS A 10 -12.69 13.18 3.64
CA LYS A 10 -11.70 13.58 2.66
C LYS A 10 -10.63 12.50 2.49
N THR A 11 -10.02 12.49 1.30
CA THR A 11 -8.81 11.71 1.03
C THR A 11 -7.61 12.62 1.21
N TRP A 12 -6.67 12.16 2.01
CA TRP A 12 -5.42 12.82 2.34
C TRP A 12 -4.24 11.98 1.85
N TRP A 13 -3.11 12.62 1.64
CA TRP A 13 -1.90 11.97 1.17
C TRP A 13 -0.75 12.20 2.14
N THR A 14 0.06 11.17 2.34
CA THR A 14 1.32 11.23 3.09
C THR A 14 2.37 10.34 2.42
N HIS A 15 3.60 10.36 2.94
CA HIS A 15 4.70 9.53 2.47
C HIS A 15 5.38 8.83 3.64
N THR A 16 5.72 7.54 3.48
CA THR A 16 6.36 6.75 4.55
C THR A 16 7.76 7.23 4.94
N SER A 17 8.37 8.18 4.22
CA SER A 17 9.61 8.84 4.65
C SER A 17 9.40 9.87 5.76
N LEU A 18 8.14 10.27 6.00
CA LEU A 18 7.78 11.33 6.96
C LEU A 18 7.40 10.79 8.33
N VAL A 19 7.59 9.48 8.54
CA VAL A 19 7.33 8.78 9.80
C VAL A 19 8.62 8.08 10.26
N PRO A 20 8.75 7.75 11.55
CA PRO A 20 9.90 7.02 12.05
C PRO A 20 10.14 5.71 11.29
N THR A 21 11.41 5.29 11.21
CA THR A 21 11.83 4.08 10.49
C THR A 21 11.06 2.83 10.95
N GLU A 22 10.82 2.68 12.25
CA GLU A 22 10.05 1.55 12.77
C GLU A 22 8.62 1.50 12.20
N THR A 23 7.96 2.67 12.10
CA THR A 23 6.64 2.80 11.49
C THR A 23 6.68 2.50 10.00
N HIS A 24 7.70 3.04 9.30
CA HIS A 24 7.93 2.76 7.88
C HIS A 24 8.04 1.26 7.60
N ASP A 25 8.83 0.54 8.41
CA ASP A 25 9.07 -0.89 8.23
C ASP A 25 7.80 -1.70 8.47
N LYS A 26 7.03 -1.37 9.51
CA LYS A 26 5.73 -2.02 9.79
C LYS A 26 4.72 -1.78 8.66
N VAL A 27 4.59 -0.55 8.18
CA VAL A 27 3.69 -0.22 7.06
C VAL A 27 4.12 -0.95 5.78
N SER A 28 5.42 -0.96 5.49
CA SER A 28 5.98 -1.65 4.32
C SER A 28 5.77 -3.16 4.40
N TYR A 29 5.96 -3.76 5.58
CA TYR A 29 5.68 -5.19 5.81
C TYR A 29 4.22 -5.54 5.51
N LEU A 30 3.27 -4.74 6.01
CA LEU A 30 1.85 -4.95 5.77
C LEU A 30 1.53 -4.86 4.27
N ILE A 31 1.99 -3.80 3.59
CA ILE A 31 1.70 -3.60 2.16
C ILE A 31 2.33 -4.69 1.29
N ASN A 32 3.56 -5.09 1.59
CA ASN A 32 4.24 -6.18 0.87
C ASN A 32 3.57 -7.55 1.10
N GLY A 33 2.78 -7.71 2.17
CA GLY A 33 1.99 -8.90 2.46
C GLY A 33 0.91 -9.22 1.43
N VAL A 34 0.46 -8.23 0.65
CA VAL A 34 -0.55 -8.39 -0.42
C VAL A 34 -0.15 -9.49 -1.40
N ASN A 35 1.09 -9.46 -1.89
CA ASN A 35 1.58 -10.43 -2.88
C ASN A 35 1.57 -11.87 -2.33
N SER A 36 1.97 -12.04 -1.08
CA SER A 36 1.97 -13.35 -0.41
C SER A 36 0.54 -13.90 -0.28
N PHE A 37 -0.40 -13.05 0.15
CA PHE A 37 -1.81 -13.43 0.30
C PHE A 37 -2.46 -13.75 -1.06
N GLN A 38 -2.19 -12.95 -2.10
CA GLN A 38 -2.64 -13.21 -3.46
C GLN A 38 -2.12 -14.55 -4.00
N ASN A 39 -0.83 -14.84 -3.82
CA ASN A 39 -0.24 -16.09 -4.28
C ASN A 39 -0.86 -17.31 -3.58
N LYS A 40 -1.05 -17.25 -2.25
CA LYS A 40 -1.70 -18.32 -1.49
C LYS A 40 -3.15 -18.54 -1.92
N THR A 41 -3.92 -17.45 -2.06
CA THR A 41 -5.34 -17.52 -2.44
C THR A 41 -5.52 -18.01 -3.87
N SER A 42 -4.70 -17.52 -4.80
CA SER A 42 -4.74 -17.97 -6.20
C SER A 42 -4.34 -19.44 -6.34
N LEU A 43 -3.36 -19.93 -5.57
CA LEU A 43 -3.00 -21.35 -5.55
C LEU A 43 -4.18 -22.22 -5.10
N ILE A 44 -4.80 -21.90 -3.96
CA ILE A 44 -5.91 -22.68 -3.39
C ILE A 44 -7.12 -22.66 -4.33
N SER A 45 -7.51 -21.49 -4.82
CA SER A 45 -8.66 -21.36 -5.72
C SER A 45 -8.44 -22.06 -7.05
N THR A 46 -7.22 -22.00 -7.61
CA THR A 46 -6.85 -22.73 -8.82
C THR A 46 -6.92 -24.23 -8.58
N TYR A 47 -6.36 -24.72 -7.47
CA TYR A 47 -6.43 -26.13 -7.09
C TYR A 47 -7.88 -26.63 -6.98
N LEU A 48 -8.72 -25.90 -6.24
CA LEU A 48 -10.14 -26.25 -6.10
C LEU A 48 -10.88 -26.20 -7.44
N SER A 49 -10.56 -25.24 -8.31
CA SER A 49 -11.16 -25.16 -9.64
C SER A 49 -10.76 -26.34 -10.53
N LEU A 50 -9.49 -26.76 -10.49
CA LEU A 50 -9.01 -27.95 -11.19
C LEU A 50 -9.72 -29.20 -10.69
N GLU A 51 -9.91 -29.33 -9.38
CA GLU A 51 -10.67 -30.44 -8.82
C GLU A 51 -12.14 -30.40 -9.25
N ALA A 52 -12.76 -29.22 -9.27
CA ALA A 52 -14.14 -29.06 -9.71
C ALA A 52 -14.34 -29.44 -11.18
N VAL A 53 -13.50 -28.94 -12.10
CA VAL A 53 -13.65 -29.23 -13.54
C VAL A 53 -13.32 -30.68 -13.91
N ASN A 54 -12.64 -31.42 -13.03
CA ASN A 54 -12.27 -32.82 -13.26
C ASN A 54 -13.15 -33.84 -12.51
N ARG A 55 -13.68 -33.48 -11.32
CA ARG A 55 -14.49 -34.39 -10.49
C ARG A 55 -15.99 -34.18 -10.62
N ILE A 56 -16.46 -32.97 -10.91
CA ILE A 56 -17.91 -32.71 -11.04
C ILE A 56 -18.42 -33.31 -12.36
N PRO A 57 -19.43 -34.20 -12.35
CA PRO A 57 -19.88 -34.91 -13.55
C PRO A 57 -20.28 -34.00 -14.72
N VAL A 58 -20.90 -32.86 -14.43
CA VAL A 58 -21.31 -31.87 -15.45
C VAL A 58 -20.09 -31.16 -16.03
N ALA A 59 -19.18 -30.66 -15.17
CA ALA A 59 -18.00 -29.92 -15.61
C ALA A 59 -16.96 -30.81 -16.31
N LYS A 60 -16.86 -32.09 -15.93
CA LYS A 60 -15.95 -33.07 -16.53
C LYS A 60 -16.22 -33.29 -18.01
N LYS A 61 -17.48 -33.15 -18.46
CA LYS A 61 -17.89 -33.33 -19.87
C LYS A 61 -17.57 -32.13 -20.77
N LEU A 62 -17.14 -31.01 -20.20
CA LEU A 62 -16.78 -29.83 -20.97
C LEU A 62 -15.51 -30.07 -21.81
N ALA A 63 -15.44 -29.43 -22.98
CA ALA A 63 -14.22 -29.41 -23.78
C ALA A 63 -13.07 -28.73 -23.02
N ILE A 64 -11.83 -29.10 -23.36
CA ILE A 64 -10.64 -28.65 -22.63
C ILE A 64 -10.51 -27.12 -22.56
N TYR A 65 -10.87 -26.41 -23.62
CA TYR A 65 -10.81 -24.95 -23.67
C TYR A 65 -11.76 -24.29 -22.66
N PHE A 66 -12.96 -24.85 -22.44
CA PHE A 66 -13.89 -24.35 -21.42
C PHE A 66 -13.37 -24.61 -20.00
N LYS A 67 -12.77 -25.79 -19.76
CA LYS A 67 -12.16 -26.09 -18.46
C LYS A 67 -11.00 -25.14 -18.16
N ALA A 68 -10.11 -24.95 -19.13
CA ALA A 68 -8.98 -24.02 -19.02
C ALA A 68 -9.47 -22.57 -18.80
N GLY A 69 -10.52 -22.15 -19.52
CA GLY A 69 -11.16 -20.85 -19.33
C GLY A 69 -11.71 -20.64 -17.92
N ILE A 70 -12.42 -21.63 -17.36
CA ILE A 70 -12.94 -21.58 -15.99
C ILE A 70 -11.80 -21.43 -14.98
N VAL A 71 -10.77 -22.29 -15.08
CA VAL A 71 -9.61 -22.27 -14.17
C VAL A 71 -8.85 -20.94 -14.28
N GLY A 72 -8.62 -20.45 -15.50
CA GLY A 72 -7.95 -19.17 -15.74
C GLY A 72 -8.74 -17.98 -15.19
N ALA A 73 -10.06 -17.97 -15.38
CA ALA A 73 -10.93 -16.94 -14.83
C ALA A 73 -10.91 -16.93 -13.30
N ILE A 74 -10.92 -18.11 -12.66
CA ILE A 74 -10.82 -18.23 -11.20
C ILE A 74 -9.45 -17.78 -10.70
N PHE A 75 -8.36 -18.13 -11.38
CA PHE A 75 -7.02 -17.66 -11.03
C PHE A 75 -6.92 -16.13 -11.03
N LEU A 76 -7.36 -15.49 -12.12
CA LEU A 76 -7.31 -14.02 -12.24
C LEU A 76 -8.27 -13.34 -11.25
N GLY A 77 -9.51 -13.82 -11.18
CA GLY A 77 -10.54 -13.26 -10.31
C GLY A 77 -10.18 -13.37 -8.84
N SER A 78 -9.65 -14.52 -8.41
CA SER A 78 -9.19 -14.71 -7.03
C SER A 78 -8.00 -13.82 -6.68
N ARG A 79 -7.06 -13.59 -7.62
CA ARG A 79 -5.90 -12.73 -7.40
C ARG A 79 -6.31 -11.27 -7.18
N ILE A 80 -7.25 -10.77 -7.99
CA ILE A 80 -7.80 -9.41 -7.86
C ILE A 80 -8.58 -9.28 -6.55
N ALA A 81 -9.49 -10.22 -6.27
CA ALA A 81 -10.29 -10.21 -5.05
C ALA A 81 -9.42 -10.32 -3.79
N ALA A 82 -8.39 -11.16 -3.80
CA ALA A 82 -7.48 -11.35 -2.68
C ALA A 82 -6.71 -10.08 -2.33
N ALA A 83 -6.22 -9.33 -3.32
CA ALA A 83 -5.58 -8.03 -3.07
C ALA A 83 -6.55 -7.06 -2.39
N SER A 84 -7.73 -6.86 -2.99
CA SER A 84 -8.73 -5.93 -2.45
C SER A 84 -9.16 -6.29 -1.04
N ILE A 85 -9.38 -7.58 -0.76
CA ILE A 85 -9.74 -8.06 0.59
C ILE A 85 -8.60 -7.81 1.58
N TYR A 86 -7.36 -8.14 1.21
CA TYR A 86 -6.21 -7.97 2.10
C TYR A 86 -5.95 -6.50 2.40
N GLU A 87 -5.92 -5.65 1.38
CA GLU A 87 -5.76 -4.19 1.53
C GLU A 87 -6.84 -3.61 2.44
N ARG A 88 -8.10 -4.02 2.26
CA ARG A 88 -9.20 -3.59 3.13
C ARG A 88 -8.98 -4.01 4.59
N ASN A 89 -8.48 -5.22 4.82
CA ASN A 89 -8.24 -5.75 6.17
C ASN A 89 -7.07 -5.04 6.87
N ILE A 90 -6.02 -4.65 6.15
CA ILE A 90 -4.87 -3.94 6.72
C ILE A 90 -5.07 -2.43 6.78
N LYS A 91 -6.05 -1.86 6.06
CA LYS A 91 -6.24 -0.40 5.95
C LYS A 91 -6.29 0.30 7.32
N SER A 92 -7.06 -0.25 8.27
CA SER A 92 -7.17 0.33 9.61
C SER A 92 -5.86 0.29 10.38
N GLU A 93 -5.11 -0.81 10.27
CA GLU A 93 -3.83 -0.97 10.95
C GLU A 93 -2.78 -0.02 10.37
N VAL A 94 -2.73 0.12 9.04
CA VAL A 94 -1.88 1.10 8.36
C VAL A 94 -2.24 2.52 8.77
N SER A 95 -3.53 2.86 8.81
CA SER A 95 -4.00 4.16 9.31
C SER A 95 -3.54 4.43 10.74
N LYS A 96 -3.70 3.45 11.64
CA LYS A 96 -3.27 3.56 13.04
C LYS A 96 -1.77 3.77 13.18
N LEU A 97 -0.95 3.06 12.39
CA LEU A 97 0.50 3.22 12.38
C LEU A 97 0.93 4.62 11.91
N LEU A 98 0.14 5.24 11.03
CA LEU A 98 0.39 6.57 10.49
C LEU A 98 -0.25 7.69 11.33
N ASP A 99 -0.73 7.39 12.53
CA ASP A 99 -1.22 8.42 13.46
C ASP A 99 -0.11 9.43 13.79
N GLY A 100 -0.44 10.71 13.69
CA GLY A 100 0.52 11.82 13.81
C GLY A 100 1.37 12.10 12.57
N ALA A 101 1.19 11.38 11.45
CA ALA A 101 1.92 11.68 10.21
C ALA A 101 1.44 13.00 9.57
N PRO A 102 2.32 13.82 8.99
CA PRO A 102 1.90 15.01 8.25
C PRO A 102 1.12 14.63 6.98
N ILE A 103 0.06 15.38 6.67
CA ILE A 103 -0.85 15.09 5.55
C ILE A 103 -1.13 16.31 4.66
N TRP A 104 -1.37 16.02 3.37
CA TRP A 104 -1.69 16.98 2.31
C TRP A 104 -2.96 16.58 1.56
N GLU A 105 -3.64 17.56 0.94
CA GLU A 105 -4.83 17.31 0.11
C GLU A 105 -4.47 16.71 -1.24
N ASN A 106 -3.35 17.16 -1.85
CA ASN A 106 -2.88 16.63 -3.12
C ASN A 106 -1.65 15.76 -2.91
N LYS A 107 -1.58 14.66 -3.67
CA LYS A 107 -0.41 13.76 -3.68
C LYS A 107 0.88 14.46 -4.10
N PHE A 108 0.79 15.42 -5.02
CA PHE A 108 1.96 16.11 -5.60
C PHE A 108 2.62 17.07 -4.62
N ASP A 109 1.90 17.54 -3.61
CA ASP A 109 2.42 18.46 -2.59
C ASP A 109 3.16 17.70 -1.47
N VAL A 110 3.12 16.36 -1.48
CA VAL A 110 3.71 15.53 -0.43
C VAL A 110 5.22 15.37 -0.69
N PRO A 111 6.09 15.86 0.21
CA PRO A 111 7.52 15.74 0.06
C PRO A 111 8.01 14.32 0.36
N GLU A 112 9.01 13.88 -0.40
CA GLU A 112 9.81 12.69 -0.10
C GLU A 112 11.07 13.16 0.63
N LEU A 113 11.16 12.90 1.95
CA LEU A 113 12.21 13.43 2.82
C LEU A 113 13.61 12.94 2.38
N ASP A 114 13.69 11.70 1.91
CA ASP A 114 14.88 11.06 1.36
C ASP A 114 15.37 11.67 0.04
N LYS A 115 14.53 12.47 -0.62
CA LYS A 115 14.87 13.18 -1.87
C LYS A 115 15.03 14.69 -1.68
N LYS A 116 14.81 15.21 -0.47
CA LYS A 116 15.01 16.63 -0.20
C LYS A 116 16.49 16.93 -0.14
N PHE A 117 16.88 18.06 -0.73
CA PHE A 117 18.20 18.61 -0.54
C PHE A 117 18.37 19.03 0.93
N PHE A 118 19.50 18.70 1.50
CA PHE A 118 19.94 19.16 2.81
C PHE A 118 21.42 19.56 2.71
N PHE A 119 21.85 20.41 3.64
CA PHE A 119 23.25 20.74 3.81
C PHE A 119 23.69 20.40 5.22
N ILE A 120 25.01 20.30 5.41
CA ILE A 120 25.61 20.14 6.73
C ILE A 120 25.79 21.55 7.29
N ASP A 121 25.15 21.83 8.42
CA ASP A 121 25.11 23.16 8.99
C ASP A 121 26.30 23.39 9.94
N ASP A 122 27.26 24.19 9.49
CA ASP A 122 28.48 24.52 10.24
C ASP A 122 28.17 25.20 11.59
N ASP A 123 27.07 25.97 11.66
CA ASP A 123 26.64 26.68 12.87
C ASP A 123 25.86 25.78 13.85
N ASN A 124 25.38 24.64 13.38
CA ASN A 124 24.64 23.65 14.17
C ASN A 124 25.40 22.32 14.25
N ASN A 125 26.66 22.37 14.67
CA ASN A 125 27.49 21.19 14.94
C ASN A 125 27.60 20.20 13.75
N PHE A 126 27.54 20.70 12.51
CA PHE A 126 27.53 19.88 11.30
C PHE A 126 26.34 18.90 11.24
N GLU A 127 25.21 19.24 11.86
CA GLU A 127 23.98 18.47 11.72
C GLU A 127 23.34 18.70 10.34
N PRO A 128 22.68 17.69 9.77
CA PRO A 128 21.95 17.85 8.51
C PRO A 128 20.76 18.79 8.71
N SER A 129 20.71 19.85 7.92
CA SER A 129 19.66 20.86 7.96
C SER A 129 18.95 20.99 6.62
N LEU A 130 17.62 21.06 6.67
CA LEU A 130 16.78 21.38 5.51
C LEU A 130 16.71 22.90 5.25
N TRP A 131 17.14 23.73 6.21
CA TRP A 131 17.03 25.18 6.18
C TRP A 131 18.21 25.83 5.43
N HIS A 132 18.41 25.42 4.19
CA HIS A 132 19.53 25.90 3.38
C HIS A 132 19.33 27.35 2.92
N HIS A 133 20.41 28.09 2.68
CA HIS A 133 20.40 29.51 2.30
C HIS A 133 19.55 29.87 1.07
N GLY A 134 19.31 28.91 0.17
CA GLY A 134 18.40 29.08 -0.97
C GLY A 134 16.90 28.89 -0.67
N ILE A 135 16.51 28.64 0.59
CA ILE A 135 15.12 28.37 0.96
C ILE A 135 14.34 29.68 1.11
N ASN A 136 13.31 29.85 0.27
CA ASN A 136 12.47 31.04 0.31
C ASN A 136 11.08 30.76 0.92
N SER A 137 10.64 29.50 0.92
CA SER A 137 9.41 29.04 1.54
C SER A 137 9.48 27.53 1.80
N ILE A 138 8.68 27.06 2.76
CA ILE A 138 8.50 25.63 3.04
C ILE A 138 7.04 25.27 2.73
N GLU A 139 6.86 24.21 1.94
CA GLU A 139 5.57 23.55 1.81
C GLU A 139 5.20 22.90 3.14
N LYS A 140 4.27 23.55 3.85
CA LYS A 140 3.79 23.06 5.13
C LYS A 140 2.73 21.98 4.94
N PRO A 141 2.69 20.95 5.80
CA PRO A 141 1.54 20.05 5.83
C PRO A 141 0.28 20.84 6.17
N LYS A 142 -0.86 20.35 5.69
CA LYS A 142 -2.16 20.94 6.04
C LYS A 142 -2.48 20.70 7.50
N LEU A 143 -2.32 19.45 7.93
CA LEU A 143 -2.64 18.94 9.26
C LEU A 143 -1.72 17.75 9.58
N PHE A 144 -1.80 17.27 10.81
CA PHE A 144 -1.29 15.96 11.19
C PHE A 144 -2.45 14.98 11.23
N TYR A 145 -2.25 13.78 10.68
CA TYR A 145 -3.26 12.75 10.66
C TYR A 145 -3.61 12.34 12.08
N LYS A 146 -4.91 12.17 12.33
CA LYS A 146 -5.41 11.57 13.56
C LYS A 146 -6.24 10.36 13.20
N HIS A 147 -5.86 9.21 13.73
CA HIS A 147 -6.67 8.00 13.61
C HIS A 147 -7.91 8.11 14.52
N GLU A 148 -9.08 7.84 13.97
CA GLU A 148 -10.38 7.80 14.67
C GLU A 148 -10.80 6.36 14.94
#